data_AF-X1MF24-F1
#
_entry.id   AF-X1MF24-F1
#
_cell.length_a   1.000
_cell.length_b   1.000
_cell.length_c   1.000
_cell.angle_alpha   90.00
_cell.angle_beta   90.00
_cell.angle_gamma   90.00
#
_symmetry.space_group_name_H-M   'P 1'
#
loop_
_entity.id
_entity.type
_entity.pdbx_description
1 polymer ?
#
loop_
_entity_poly.entity_id
_entity_poly.type
_entity_poly.pdbx_seq_one_letter_code
_entity_poly.pdbx_strand_id
1 'polypeptide(L)'
;MTAPISFTGLATGIDTDAVIQSLLDVQRRPIKRLQGKSEVLALKREALRDVNNQLLNLQNEALTLRLESTFSSRTTSSSDESKLQATATFSAVKTNHRVKITQLAQEAIVNSHRYLSQARVLGTNTVGINILGGTSRTNAPGAGRIKGGVVLEPTDTLGSLGLA
;
A
#
# COMPACT_ATOMS: atom_id res chain seq x y z
N MET A 1 79.37 15.20 -27.93
CA MET A 1 80.16 14.03 -27.51
C MET A 1 79.46 13.43 -26.30
N THR A 2 78.66 12.40 -26.52
CA THR A 2 77.92 11.67 -25.48
C THR A 2 78.87 10.68 -24.82
N ALA A 3 79.05 10.79 -23.50
CA ALA A 3 79.87 9.85 -22.75
C ALA A 3 79.14 8.49 -22.65
N PRO A 4 79.79 7.36 -22.99
CA PRO A 4 79.20 6.05 -22.84
C PRO A 4 79.21 5.68 -21.35
N ILE A 5 78.03 5.39 -20.79
CA ILE A 5 77.90 4.85 -19.43
C ILE A 5 78.44 3.42 -19.48
N SER A 6 79.60 3.21 -18.88
CA SER A 6 80.26 1.90 -18.83
C SER A 6 79.96 1.25 -17.47
N PHE A 7 79.17 0.19 -17.49
CA PHE A 7 78.95 -0.69 -16.34
C PHE A 7 79.96 -1.83 -16.40
N THR A 8 81.16 -1.61 -15.84
CA THR A 8 82.10 -2.69 -15.55
C THR A 8 81.76 -3.30 -14.20
N GLY A 9 81.48 -4.61 -14.15
CA GLY A 9 81.28 -5.36 -12.89
C GLY A 9 79.85 -5.60 -12.40
N LEU A 10 78.79 -5.16 -13.09
CA LEU A 10 77.39 -5.39 -12.67
C LEU A 10 76.65 -6.51 -13.44
N ALA A 11 77.34 -7.21 -14.34
CA ALA A 11 76.74 -8.24 -15.20
C ALA A 11 76.49 -9.60 -14.52
N THR A 12 76.85 -9.77 -13.24
CA THR A 12 76.63 -11.02 -12.50
C THR A 12 75.84 -10.75 -11.22
N GLY A 13 74.51 -10.79 -11.31
CA GLY A 13 73.63 -10.84 -10.14
C GLY A 13 72.78 -9.60 -9.85
N ILE A 14 72.74 -8.58 -10.73
CA ILE A 14 71.69 -7.58 -10.63
C ILE A 14 70.41 -8.16 -11.22
N ASP A 15 69.46 -8.42 -10.33
CA ASP A 15 68.07 -8.70 -10.67
C ASP A 15 67.46 -7.44 -11.29
N THR A 16 67.63 -7.29 -12.60
CA THR A 16 67.06 -6.19 -13.39
C THR A 16 65.54 -6.16 -13.29
N ASP A 17 64.91 -7.31 -13.06
CA ASP A 17 63.46 -7.39 -12.85
C ASP A 17 63.08 -6.74 -11.52
N ALA A 18 63.86 -6.95 -10.45
CA ALA A 18 63.66 -6.25 -9.18
C ALA A 18 63.80 -4.72 -9.30
N VAL A 19 64.77 -4.23 -10.10
CA VAL A 19 64.93 -2.79 -10.35
C VAL A 19 63.75 -2.25 -11.16
N ILE A 20 63.31 -2.94 -12.20
CA ILE A 20 62.14 -2.56 -13.03
C ILE A 20 60.87 -2.56 -12.18
N GLN A 21 60.65 -3.58 -11.35
CA GLN A 21 59.51 -3.63 -10.43
C GLN A 21 59.54 -2.47 -9.43
N SER A 22 60.69 -2.14 -8.86
CA SER A 22 60.82 -0.99 -7.95
C SER A 22 60.49 0.35 -8.62
N LEU A 23 60.87 0.53 -9.90
CA LEU A 23 60.57 1.72 -10.67
C LEU A 23 59.06 1.81 -11.01
N LEU A 24 58.46 0.68 -11.40
CA LEU A 24 57.03 0.56 -11.65
C LEU A 24 56.22 0.85 -10.38
N ASP A 25 56.68 0.39 -9.22
CA ASP A 25 56.04 0.68 -7.94
C ASP A 25 56.10 2.17 -7.60
N VAL A 26 57.23 2.85 -7.86
CA VAL A 26 57.35 4.30 -7.72
C VAL A 26 56.38 5.02 -8.66
N GLN A 27 56.29 4.59 -9.92
CA GLN A 27 55.40 5.19 -10.91
C GLN A 27 53.91 4.92 -10.62
N ARG A 28 53.59 3.84 -9.89
CA ARG A 28 52.23 3.52 -9.40
C ARG A 28 51.83 4.29 -8.13
N ARG A 29 52.76 4.91 -7.40
CA ARG A 29 52.46 5.72 -6.20
C ARG A 29 51.37 6.79 -6.41
N PRO A 30 51.37 7.61 -7.48
CA PRO A 30 50.31 8.60 -7.70
C PRO A 30 48.93 7.95 -7.88
N ILE A 31 48.85 6.80 -8.55
CA ILE A 31 47.61 6.04 -8.73
C ILE A 31 47.09 5.55 -7.38
N LYS A 32 47.94 4.94 -6.56
CA LYS A 32 47.59 4.51 -5.19
C LYS A 32 47.11 5.67 -4.33
N ARG A 33 47.73 6.86 -4.46
CA ARG A 33 47.29 8.08 -3.75
C ARG A 33 45.89 8.54 -4.19
N LEU A 34 45.59 8.47 -5.49
CA LEU A 34 44.26 8.83 -6.01
C LEU A 34 43.19 7.81 -5.60
N GLN A 35 43.52 6.52 -5.61
CA GLN A 35 42.63 5.46 -5.12
C GLN A 35 42.30 5.65 -3.64
N GLY A 36 43.29 5.90 -2.78
CA GLY A 36 43.05 6.19 -1.36
C GLY A 36 42.23 7.47 -1.15
N LYS A 37 42.44 8.52 -1.96
CA LYS A 37 41.59 9.72 -1.91
C LYS A 37 40.14 9.41 -2.31
N SER A 38 39.93 8.59 -3.34
CA SER A 38 38.61 8.17 -3.79
C SER A 38 37.88 7.39 -2.70
N GLU A 39 38.57 6.45 -2.05
CA GLU A 39 38.03 5.66 -0.94
C GLU A 39 37.62 6.55 0.24
N VAL A 40 38.49 7.49 0.65
CA VAL A 40 38.17 8.45 1.72
C VAL A 40 36.96 9.32 1.35
N LEU A 41 36.85 9.77 0.09
CA LEU A 41 35.70 10.54 -0.37
C LEU A 41 34.42 9.70 -0.39
N ALA A 42 34.50 8.43 -0.80
CA ALA A 42 33.37 7.51 -0.77
C ALA A 42 32.85 7.29 0.66
N LEU A 43 33.76 7.05 1.62
CA LEU A 43 33.44 6.91 3.04
C LEU A 43 32.79 8.18 3.62
N LYS A 44 33.35 9.37 3.30
CA LYS A 44 32.76 10.64 3.73
C LYS A 44 31.35 10.84 3.20
N ARG A 45 31.14 10.53 1.91
CA ARG A 45 29.83 10.64 1.28
C ARG A 45 28.82 9.67 1.90
N GLU A 46 29.26 8.46 2.24
CA GLU A 46 28.40 7.48 2.91
C GLU A 46 28.00 7.95 4.32
N ALA A 47 28.96 8.41 5.12
CA ALA A 47 28.69 8.97 6.44
C ALA A 47 27.71 10.16 6.38
N LEU A 48 27.84 11.05 5.38
CA LEU A 48 26.89 12.15 5.19
C LEU A 48 25.49 11.67 4.80
N ARG A 49 25.39 10.58 4.03
CA ARG A 49 24.08 9.98 3.68
C ARG A 49 23.41 9.36 4.89
N ASP A 50 24.16 8.66 5.72
CA ASP A 50 23.64 8.06 6.95
C ASP A 50 23.09 9.14 7.89
N VAL A 51 23.84 10.23 8.10
CA VAL A 51 23.37 11.37 8.90
C VAL A 51 22.12 12.00 8.30
N ASN A 52 22.06 12.17 6.97
CA ASN A 52 20.87 12.72 6.32
C ASN A 52 19.64 11.81 6.50
N ASN A 53 19.82 10.49 6.37
CA ASN A 53 18.75 9.51 6.59
C ASN A 53 18.26 9.55 8.05
N GLN A 54 19.17 9.62 9.02
CA GLN A 54 18.81 9.76 10.44
C GLN A 54 18.04 11.05 10.71
N LEU A 55 18.47 12.16 10.11
CA LEU A 55 17.79 13.45 10.25
C LEU A 55 16.40 13.43 9.63
N LEU A 56 16.24 12.78 8.47
CA LEU A 56 14.95 12.61 7.81
C LEU A 56 14.01 11.74 8.63
N ASN A 57 14.50 10.66 9.23
CA ASN A 57 13.73 9.82 10.14
C ASN A 57 13.27 10.61 11.37
N LEU A 58 14.19 11.36 11.99
CA LEU A 58 13.87 12.23 13.12
C LEU A 58 12.83 13.29 12.73
N GLN A 59 12.96 13.91 11.56
CA GLN A 59 11.98 14.87 11.06
C GLN A 59 10.60 14.23 10.92
N ASN A 60 10.51 13.01 10.39
CA ASN A 60 9.25 12.30 10.25
C ASN A 60 8.60 11.99 11.61
N GLU A 61 9.37 11.51 12.58
CA GLU A 61 8.88 11.26 13.94
C GLU A 61 8.49 12.56 14.67
N ALA A 62 9.26 13.64 14.48
CA ALA A 62 8.90 14.94 15.02
C ALA A 62 7.61 15.49 14.39
N LEU A 63 7.36 15.21 13.10
CA LEU A 63 6.12 15.59 12.44
C LEU A 63 4.93 14.81 13.00
N THR A 64 5.05 13.49 13.21
CA THR A 64 3.96 12.70 13.82
C THR A 64 3.65 13.18 15.25
N LEU A 65 4.67 13.58 16.01
CA LEU A 65 4.49 14.21 17.32
C LEU A 65 3.96 15.65 17.25
N ARG A 66 4.11 16.36 16.13
CA ARG A 66 3.53 17.70 15.95
C ARG A 66 2.03 17.64 15.66
N LEU A 67 1.52 16.51 15.17
CA LEU A 67 0.11 16.35 14.87
C LEU A 67 -0.72 16.21 16.15
N GLU A 68 -1.60 17.18 16.40
CA GLU A 68 -2.56 17.18 17.52
C GLU A 68 -3.43 15.91 17.55
N SER A 69 -3.70 15.31 16.39
CA SER A 69 -4.46 14.06 16.26
C SER A 69 -3.78 12.86 16.95
N THR A 70 -2.46 12.86 17.05
CA THR A 70 -1.68 11.79 17.72
C THR A 70 -1.96 11.80 19.22
N PHE A 71 -2.06 12.98 19.83
CA PHE A 71 -2.36 13.15 21.25
C PHE A 71 -3.87 13.13 21.56
N SER A 72 -4.70 13.45 20.57
CA SER A 72 -6.16 13.36 20.68
C SER A 72 -6.73 11.98 20.30
N SER A 73 -5.89 10.94 20.26
CA SER A 73 -6.35 9.58 20.01
C SER A 73 -7.32 9.12 21.11
N ARG A 74 -8.44 8.52 20.70
CA ARG A 74 -9.49 8.05 21.60
C ARG A 74 -9.53 6.53 21.55
N THR A 75 -9.50 5.91 22.71
CA THR A 75 -9.73 4.47 22.85
C THR A 75 -11.20 4.21 23.19
N THR A 76 -11.72 3.12 22.65
CA THR A 76 -13.07 2.63 22.91
C THR A 76 -12.96 1.23 23.50
N SER A 77 -13.71 0.98 24.57
CA SER A 77 -13.90 -0.36 25.12
C SER A 77 -15.39 -0.69 25.07
N SER A 78 -15.69 -1.91 24.65
CA SER A 78 -17.05 -2.47 24.64
C SER A 78 -17.15 -3.51 25.75
N SER A 79 -18.30 -3.59 26.41
CA SER A 79 -18.55 -4.64 27.39
C SER A 79 -18.63 -6.03 26.76
N ASP A 80 -18.89 -6.12 25.45
CA ASP A 80 -18.95 -7.38 24.70
C ASP A 80 -18.48 -7.15 23.25
N GLU A 81 -17.17 -7.30 23.03
CA GLU A 81 -16.50 -7.07 21.74
C GLU A 81 -16.91 -8.07 20.65
N SER A 82 -17.49 -9.21 21.04
CA SER A 82 -18.00 -10.23 20.09
C SER A 82 -19.29 -9.79 19.40
N LYS A 83 -20.06 -8.89 20.03
CA LYS A 83 -21.36 -8.42 19.53
C LYS A 83 -21.30 -7.02 18.96
N LEU A 84 -20.42 -6.17 19.47
CA LEU A 84 -20.28 -4.79 19.02
C LEU A 84 -18.85 -4.31 19.17
N GLN A 85 -18.24 -3.98 18.03
CA GLN A 85 -16.99 -3.23 17.96
C GLN A 85 -17.30 -1.78 17.60
N ALA A 86 -16.68 -0.85 18.33
CA ALA A 86 -16.81 0.58 18.09
C ALA A 86 -15.44 1.17 17.87
N THR A 87 -15.29 2.02 16.86
CA THR A 87 -14.09 2.81 16.61
C THR A 87 -14.38 4.27 16.90
N ALA A 88 -13.51 4.93 17.68
CA ALA A 88 -13.63 6.36 17.94
C ALA A 88 -12.71 7.15 17.00
N THR A 89 -13.23 8.24 16.46
CA THR A 89 -12.45 9.25 15.74
C THR A 89 -11.92 10.31 16.71
N PHE A 90 -10.97 11.13 16.27
CA PHE A 90 -10.36 12.19 17.07
C PHE A 90 -11.37 13.24 17.60
N SER A 91 -12.52 13.39 16.95
CA SER A 91 -13.60 14.30 17.36
C SER A 91 -14.62 13.67 18.33
N ALA A 92 -14.47 12.39 18.67
CA ALA A 92 -15.41 11.71 19.55
C ALA A 92 -15.36 12.26 20.99
N VAL A 93 -16.55 12.53 21.55
CA VAL A 93 -16.71 13.01 22.92
C VAL A 93 -16.47 11.87 23.90
N LYS A 94 -15.71 12.12 24.98
CA LYS A 94 -15.48 11.13 26.05
C LYS A 94 -16.76 10.94 26.87
N THR A 95 -17.53 9.92 26.55
CA THR A 95 -18.77 9.57 27.26
C THR A 95 -19.07 8.07 27.18
N ASN A 96 -19.90 7.58 28.09
CA ASN A 96 -20.35 6.19 28.11
C ASN A 96 -21.68 6.08 27.35
N HIS A 97 -21.72 5.18 26.37
CA HIS A 97 -22.93 4.91 25.60
C HIS A 97 -23.55 3.56 26.00
N ARG A 98 -24.87 3.54 26.20
CA ARG A 98 -25.63 2.29 26.39
C ARG A 98 -26.30 1.92 25.08
N VAL A 99 -25.82 0.86 24.44
CA VAL A 99 -26.35 0.37 23.16
C VAL A 99 -27.15 -0.91 23.40
N LYS A 100 -28.37 -0.96 22.86
CA LYS A 100 -29.21 -2.16 22.87
C LYS A 100 -29.42 -2.64 21.43
N ILE A 101 -28.90 -3.83 21.12
CA ILE A 101 -29.08 -4.46 19.81
C ILE A 101 -30.44 -5.18 19.83
N THR A 102 -31.36 -4.76 18.97
CA THR A 102 -32.70 -5.36 18.85
C THR A 102 -32.76 -6.38 17.73
N GLN A 103 -32.15 -6.08 16.58
CA GLN A 103 -32.11 -6.95 15.40
C GLN A 103 -30.92 -6.59 14.53
N LEU A 104 -30.25 -7.60 13.97
CA LEU A 104 -29.19 -7.41 12.99
C LEU A 104 -29.79 -7.08 11.62
N ALA A 105 -29.13 -6.18 10.88
CA ALA A 105 -29.47 -5.95 9.49
C ALA A 105 -29.24 -7.24 8.70
N GLN A 106 -30.23 -7.62 7.90
CA GLN A 106 -30.16 -8.76 7.00
C GLN A 106 -30.36 -8.25 5.58
N GLU A 107 -29.75 -8.92 4.61
CA GLU A 107 -29.99 -8.67 3.21
C GLU A 107 -31.42 -9.05 2.81
N ALA A 108 -31.96 -8.37 1.80
CA ALA A 108 -33.26 -8.69 1.27
C ALA A 108 -33.14 -9.81 0.22
N ILE A 109 -33.71 -10.98 0.53
CA ILE A 109 -33.74 -12.12 -0.38
C ILE A 109 -35.13 -12.23 -1.00
N VAL A 110 -35.21 -12.26 -2.34
CA VAL A 110 -36.45 -12.47 -3.09
C VAL A 110 -36.34 -13.74 -3.91
N ASN A 111 -37.13 -14.75 -3.54
CA ASN A 111 -37.18 -16.03 -4.23
C ASN A 111 -38.46 -16.13 -5.07
N SER A 112 -38.34 -16.54 -6.34
CA SER A 112 -39.47 -16.83 -7.21
C SER A 112 -40.06 -18.21 -6.88
N HIS A 113 -41.34 -18.27 -6.50
CA HIS A 113 -42.00 -19.49 -6.00
C HIS A 113 -42.58 -20.39 -7.10
N ARG A 114 -42.34 -20.09 -8.37
CA ARG A 114 -42.88 -20.88 -9.50
C ARG A 114 -41.79 -21.18 -10.51
N TYR A 115 -41.33 -22.44 -10.48
CA TYR A 115 -40.63 -23.05 -11.60
C TYR A 115 -41.67 -23.36 -12.69
N LEU A 116 -41.74 -22.54 -13.73
CA LEU A 116 -42.46 -22.92 -14.94
C LEU A 116 -41.54 -23.81 -15.77
N SER A 117 -41.87 -25.10 -15.86
CA SER A 117 -41.12 -26.10 -16.62
C SER A 117 -41.14 -25.88 -18.14
N GLN A 118 -41.86 -24.87 -18.62
CA GLN A 118 -41.81 -24.35 -19.98
C GLN A 118 -42.02 -22.84 -19.95
N ALA A 119 -41.19 -22.11 -20.69
CA ALA A 119 -41.25 -20.65 -20.86
C ALA A 119 -42.57 -20.27 -21.54
N ARG A 120 -43.61 -19.99 -20.74
CA ARG A 120 -44.87 -19.44 -21.24
C ARG A 120 -44.89 -17.95 -20.95
N VAL A 121 -44.94 -17.18 -22.03
CA VAL A 121 -45.06 -15.73 -22.05
C VAL A 121 -46.34 -15.33 -21.30
N LEU A 122 -46.19 -14.80 -20.10
CA LEU A 122 -47.28 -14.08 -19.44
C LEU A 122 -47.33 -12.71 -20.10
N GLY A 123 -48.38 -12.46 -20.88
CA GLY A 123 -48.53 -11.24 -21.69
C GLY A 123 -48.21 -9.95 -20.95
N THR A 124 -47.90 -8.90 -21.73
CA THR A 124 -47.44 -7.56 -21.32
C THR A 124 -47.96 -7.11 -19.97
N ASN A 125 -47.23 -7.42 -18.91
CA ASN A 125 -47.49 -6.96 -17.57
C ASN A 125 -46.13 -6.58 -16.98
N THR A 126 -46.01 -5.33 -16.53
CA THR A 126 -44.79 -4.85 -15.87
C THR A 126 -44.56 -5.65 -14.59
N VAL A 127 -43.46 -6.40 -14.52
CA VAL A 127 -43.04 -7.05 -13.27
C VAL A 127 -42.36 -6.01 -12.40
N GLY A 128 -43.07 -5.54 -11.37
CA GLY A 128 -42.50 -4.70 -10.33
C GLY A 128 -41.80 -5.57 -9.28
N ILE A 129 -40.47 -5.56 -9.26
CA ILE A 129 -39.71 -6.14 -8.15
C ILE A 129 -39.72 -5.12 -7.01
N ASN A 130 -40.61 -5.31 -6.03
CA ASN A 130 -40.65 -4.48 -4.82
C ASN A 130 -39.78 -5.14 -3.74
N ILE A 131 -38.45 -4.97 -3.82
CA ILE A 131 -37.53 -5.41 -2.76
C ILE A 131 -37.59 -4.37 -1.63
N LEU A 132 -38.67 -4.40 -0.86
CA LEU A 132 -38.71 -3.94 0.52
C LEU A 132 -39.96 -4.53 1.15
N GLY A 133 -39.82 -5.27 2.24
CA GLY A 133 -40.92 -5.87 3.02
C GLY A 133 -41.81 -4.83 3.72
N GLY A 134 -42.22 -3.78 3.03
CA GLY A 134 -43.26 -2.85 3.43
C GLY A 134 -44.37 -2.88 2.40
N THR A 135 -45.60 -3.18 2.83
CA THR A 135 -46.76 -2.54 2.22
C THR A 135 -46.45 -1.05 2.14
N SER A 136 -46.69 -0.40 0.99
CA SER A 136 -46.43 1.02 0.76
C SER A 136 -46.86 1.89 1.94
N ARG A 137 -45.96 2.10 2.90
CA ARG A 137 -46.02 3.15 3.88
C ARG A 137 -45.11 4.21 3.35
N THR A 138 -45.76 5.20 2.75
CA THR A 138 -45.16 6.49 2.49
C THR A 138 -44.48 6.96 3.79
N ASN A 139 -43.23 7.38 3.66
CA ASN A 139 -42.48 8.19 4.62
C ASN A 139 -41.95 7.45 5.86
N ALA A 140 -40.83 6.76 5.70
CA ALA A 140 -39.83 6.58 6.77
C ALA A 140 -38.46 7.09 6.27
N PRO A 141 -37.77 7.96 7.01
CA PRO A 141 -36.48 8.51 6.59
C PRO A 141 -35.42 7.41 6.68
N GLY A 142 -34.87 6.98 5.54
CA GLY A 142 -33.76 6.02 5.46
C GLY A 142 -33.99 4.80 4.56
N ALA A 143 -35.19 4.58 4.03
CA ALA A 143 -35.44 3.51 3.07
C ALA A 143 -35.00 3.92 1.66
N GLY A 144 -33.84 3.42 1.22
CA GLY A 144 -33.36 3.58 -0.15
C GLY A 144 -34.39 3.02 -1.15
N ARG A 145 -34.89 3.87 -2.05
CA ARG A 145 -35.86 3.49 -3.09
C ARG A 145 -35.09 3.03 -4.32
N ILE A 146 -35.04 1.73 -4.60
CA ILE A 146 -34.60 1.24 -5.91
C ILE A 146 -35.84 1.22 -6.81
N LYS A 147 -35.94 2.17 -7.74
CA LYS A 147 -36.92 2.14 -8.83
C LYS A 147 -36.23 1.51 -10.05
N GLY A 148 -36.46 0.22 -10.27
CA GLY A 148 -36.18 -0.46 -11.54
C GLY A 148 -37.46 -1.12 -12.03
N GLY A 149 -38.02 -0.64 -13.14
CA GLY A 149 -39.10 -1.32 -13.84
C GLY A 149 -38.52 -1.97 -15.09
N VAL A 150 -38.69 -3.28 -15.23
CA VAL A 150 -38.35 -4.00 -16.47
C VAL A 150 -39.64 -4.18 -17.26
N VAL A 151 -39.66 -3.64 -18.48
CA VAL A 151 -40.77 -3.86 -19.42
C VAL A 151 -40.53 -5.23 -20.05
N LEU A 152 -41.54 -6.11 -19.97
CA LEU A 152 -41.47 -7.45 -20.57
C LEU A 152 -42.00 -7.40 -22.00
N GLU A 153 -41.19 -7.88 -22.93
CA GLU A 153 -41.61 -8.16 -24.29
C GLU A 153 -42.13 -9.61 -24.41
N PRO A 154 -43.03 -9.90 -25.37
CA PRO A 154 -43.58 -11.25 -25.55
C PRO A 154 -42.54 -12.34 -25.88
N THR A 155 -41.27 -11.99 -26.11
CA THR A 155 -40.16 -12.91 -26.39
C THR A 155 -39.22 -13.12 -25.21
N ASP A 156 -39.42 -12.43 -24.09
CA ASP A 156 -38.53 -12.53 -22.94
C ASP A 156 -38.62 -13.90 -22.26
N THR A 157 -37.45 -14.44 -21.91
CA THR A 157 -37.30 -15.72 -21.21
C THR A 157 -36.73 -15.49 -19.82
N LEU A 158 -36.88 -16.46 -18.90
CA LEU A 158 -36.32 -16.35 -17.54
C LEU A 158 -34.79 -16.14 -17.55
N GLY A 159 -34.09 -16.66 -18.56
CA GLY A 159 -32.66 -16.46 -18.78
C GLY A 159 -32.30 -15.05 -19.24
N SER A 160 -33.12 -14.42 -20.10
CA SER A 160 -32.89 -13.02 -20.51
C SER A 160 -33.20 -12.01 -19.41
N LEU A 161 -33.96 -12.42 -18.39
CA LEU A 161 -34.28 -11.63 -17.20
C LEU A 161 -33.30 -11.86 -16.03
N GLY A 162 -32.31 -12.75 -16.19
CA GLY A 162 -31.33 -13.06 -15.14
C GLY A 162 -31.92 -13.75 -13.91
N LEU A 163 -33.05 -14.45 -14.06
CA LEU A 163 -33.82 -15.09 -12.98
C LEU A 163 -33.68 -16.64 -12.98
N ALA A 164 -32.63 -17.18 -13.60
CA ALA A 164 -32.33 -18.61 -13.66
C ALA A 164 -31.31 -19.02 -12.59
#